data_AF-A0A850JBR2-F1
#
_entry.id   AF-A0A850JBR2-F1
#
_cell.length_a   1.000
_cell.length_b   1.000
_cell.length_c   1.000
_cell.angle_alpha   90.00
_cell.angle_beta   90.00
_cell.angle_gamma   90.00
#
_symmetry.space_group_name_H-M   'P 1'
#
loop_
_entity.id
_entity.type
_entity.pdbx_description
1 polymer ?
#
loop_
_entity_poly.entity_id
_entity_poly.type
_entity_poly.pdbx_seq_one_letter_code
_entity_poly.pdbx_strand_id
1 'polypeptide(L)'
;AVSEAARPATRRALAETARRHARLDQLNRQVAGRLNVPLPNRPTPVQQSWMSEITGKSGNDYDKTAVARMRMAQGLLYAELGAVRASTRNTLMRKFAEQAQPFVSAQMRQLETTGFVTGDTLPDPPAVSDPPPPAPPGSRRSPAPAATSLLSGGRG
;
A
#
# COMPACT_ATOMS: atom_id res chain seq x y z
N ALA A 1 -4.41 17.30 12.42
CA ALA A 1 -4.94 16.12 11.69
C ALA A 1 -5.94 15.32 12.54
N VAL A 2 -5.53 14.73 13.67
CA VAL A 2 -6.48 14.03 14.57
C VAL A 2 -7.44 15.00 15.26
N SER A 3 -6.99 16.20 15.62
CA SER A 3 -7.82 17.27 16.19
C SER A 3 -8.90 17.78 15.24
N GLU A 4 -8.60 17.81 13.94
CA GLU A 4 -9.46 18.36 12.89
C GLU A 4 -10.60 17.40 12.49
N ALA A 5 -10.45 16.11 12.78
CA ALA A 5 -11.45 15.12 12.43
C ALA A 5 -12.71 15.28 13.28
N ALA A 6 -13.87 15.32 12.62
CA ALA A 6 -15.15 15.63 13.22
C ALA A 6 -15.78 14.44 13.96
N ARG A 7 -15.71 13.24 13.38
CA ARG A 7 -16.30 12.03 13.99
C ARG A 7 -15.33 11.37 14.97
N PRO A 8 -15.80 10.92 16.14
CA PRO A 8 -14.98 10.14 17.08
C PRO A 8 -14.34 8.90 16.46
N ALA A 9 -15.05 8.21 15.56
CA ALA A 9 -14.53 7.05 14.83
C ALA A 9 -13.33 7.43 13.95
N THR A 10 -13.43 8.52 13.18
CA THR A 10 -12.33 9.04 12.36
C THR A 10 -11.13 9.43 13.22
N ARG A 11 -11.34 10.16 14.33
CA ARG A 11 -10.25 10.52 15.25
C ARG A 11 -9.50 9.30 15.78
N ARG A 12 -10.24 8.27 16.22
CA ARG A 12 -9.67 7.00 16.70
C ARG A 12 -8.90 6.26 15.59
N ALA A 13 -9.46 6.22 14.38
CA ALA A 13 -8.81 5.59 13.24
C ALA A 13 -7.51 6.29 12.87
N LEU A 14 -7.52 7.61 12.71
CA LEU A 14 -6.33 8.41 12.39
C LEU A 14 -5.25 8.32 13.46
N ALA A 15 -5.63 8.35 14.75
CA ALA A 15 -4.68 8.21 15.85
C ALA A 15 -3.99 6.83 15.86
N GLU A 16 -4.75 5.76 15.63
CA GLU A 16 -4.18 4.41 15.56
C GLU A 16 -3.30 4.22 14.32
N THR A 17 -3.72 4.76 13.17
CA THR A 17 -2.89 4.79 11.95
C THR A 17 -1.58 5.50 12.20
N ALA A 18 -1.59 6.67 12.84
CA ALA A 18 -0.37 7.42 13.18
C ALA A 18 0.57 6.62 14.11
N ARG A 19 0.03 5.97 15.16
CA ARG A 19 0.81 5.10 16.05
C ARG A 19 1.48 3.95 15.31
N ARG A 20 0.75 3.29 14.41
CA ARG A 20 1.29 2.19 13.59
C ARG A 20 2.32 2.69 12.58
N HIS A 21 2.10 3.86 12.01
CA HIS A 21 3.02 4.48 11.08
C HIS A 21 4.38 4.76 11.72
N ALA A 22 4.42 5.22 12.97
CA ALA A 22 5.68 5.42 13.70
C ALA A 22 6.50 4.12 13.84
N ARG A 23 5.84 2.99 14.09
CA ARG A 23 6.50 1.66 14.14
C ARG A 23 7.03 1.23 12.78
N LEU A 24 6.26 1.49 11.71
CA LEU A 24 6.71 1.22 10.34
C LEU A 24 7.89 2.11 9.94
N ASP A 25 7.90 3.39 10.33
CA ASP A 25 9.01 4.31 10.08
C ASP A 25 10.30 3.86 10.78
N GLN A 26 10.21 3.37 12.02
CA GLN A 26 11.36 2.80 12.73
C GLN A 26 11.96 1.61 11.96
N LEU A 27 11.11 0.70 11.47
CA LEU A 27 11.55 -0.43 10.64
C LEU A 27 12.20 0.06 9.34
N ASN A 28 11.60 1.04 8.67
CA ASN A 28 12.11 1.63 7.44
C ASN A 28 13.52 2.22 7.63
N ARG A 29 13.72 3.05 8.68
CA ARG A 29 15.02 3.63 9.01
C ARG A 29 16.08 2.58 9.34
N GLN A 30 15.70 1.52 10.06
CA GLN A 30 16.63 0.44 10.40
C GLN A 30 17.15 -0.27 9.13
N VAL A 31 16.27 -0.59 8.19
CA VAL A 31 16.64 -1.28 6.95
C VAL A 31 17.42 -0.33 6.03
N ALA A 32 17.00 0.92 5.89
CA ALA A 32 17.72 1.93 5.12
C ALA A 32 19.15 2.13 5.63
N GLY A 33 19.36 2.20 6.95
CA GLY A 33 20.68 2.30 7.56
C GLY A 33 21.57 1.08 7.25
N ARG A 34 21.03 -0.13 7.27
CA ARG A 34 21.77 -1.35 6.91
C ARG A 34 22.17 -1.41 5.44
N LEU A 35 21.35 -0.82 4.57
CA LEU A 35 21.61 -0.75 3.13
C LEU A 35 22.39 0.51 2.72
N ASN A 36 22.68 1.41 3.66
CA ASN A 36 23.26 2.72 3.41
C ASN A 36 22.49 3.53 2.34
N VAL A 37 21.16 3.48 2.39
CA VAL A 37 20.27 4.18 1.47
C VAL A 37 19.74 5.45 2.15
N PRO A 38 19.89 6.64 1.54
CA PRO A 38 19.30 7.85 2.08
C PRO A 38 17.77 7.80 1.99
N LEU A 39 17.09 8.24 3.05
CA LEU A 39 15.64 8.41 3.04
C LEU A 39 15.27 9.86 2.67
N PRO A 40 14.21 10.07 1.88
CA PRO A 40 13.70 11.41 1.61
C PRO A 40 13.24 12.07 2.92
N ASN A 41 13.49 13.36 3.06
CA ASN A 41 13.13 14.16 4.23
C ASN A 41 11.89 15.05 4.02
N ARG A 42 11.26 14.97 2.85
CA ARG A 42 10.07 15.74 2.49
C ARG A 42 9.08 14.88 1.70
N PRO A 43 7.76 15.10 1.84
CA PRO A 43 6.75 14.45 1.02
C PRO A 43 6.90 14.81 -0.47
N THR A 44 6.49 13.93 -1.36
CA THR A 44 6.45 14.19 -2.81
C THR A 44 5.43 15.28 -3.16
N PRO A 45 5.51 15.94 -4.34
CA PRO A 45 4.51 16.93 -4.74
C PRO A 45 3.07 16.41 -4.71
N VAL A 46 2.86 15.14 -5.07
CA VAL A 46 1.56 14.48 -4.99
C VAL A 46 1.07 14.36 -3.54
N GLN A 47 1.95 13.92 -2.63
CA GLN A 47 1.61 13.85 -1.21
C GLN A 47 1.33 15.23 -0.61
N GLN A 48 2.07 16.26 -1.03
CA GLN A 48 1.82 17.65 -0.63
C GLN A 48 0.47 18.15 -1.12
N SER A 49 0.09 17.85 -2.36
CA SER A 49 -1.24 18.18 -2.90
C SER A 49 -2.36 17.53 -2.07
N TRP A 50 -2.21 16.25 -1.71
CA TRP A 50 -3.18 15.57 -0.83
C TRP A 50 -3.25 16.19 0.56
N MET A 51 -2.12 16.60 1.14
CA MET A 51 -2.12 17.31 2.43
C MET A 51 -2.89 18.63 2.31
N SER A 52 -2.63 19.43 1.28
CA SER A 52 -3.34 20.69 1.02
C SER A 52 -4.84 20.47 0.87
N GLU A 53 -5.25 19.44 0.12
CA GLU A 53 -6.65 19.06 -0.05
C GLU A 53 -7.31 18.71 1.28
N ILE A 54 -6.66 17.87 2.10
CA ILE A 54 -7.16 17.49 3.43
C ILE A 54 -7.29 18.73 4.33
N THR A 55 -6.26 19.58 4.39
CA THR A 55 -6.26 20.76 5.25
C THR A 55 -7.19 21.87 4.78
N GLY A 56 -7.60 21.85 3.50
CA GLY A 56 -8.60 22.76 2.96
C GLY A 56 -10.04 22.35 3.25
N LYS A 57 -10.26 21.21 3.93
CA LYS A 57 -11.58 20.72 4.34
C LYS A 57 -11.77 20.85 5.85
N SER A 58 -13.02 20.84 6.28
CA SER A 58 -13.40 20.84 7.69
C SER A 58 -14.58 19.90 7.93
N GLY A 59 -14.86 19.61 9.21
CA GLY A 59 -16.04 18.83 9.57
C GLY A 59 -16.04 17.42 8.96
N ASN A 60 -17.19 17.00 8.45
CA ASN A 60 -17.36 15.68 7.85
C ASN A 60 -16.63 15.53 6.50
N ASP A 61 -16.40 16.64 5.79
CA ASP A 61 -15.66 16.62 4.52
C ASP A 61 -14.17 16.42 4.76
N TYR A 62 -13.63 16.97 5.86
CA TYR A 62 -12.29 16.63 6.33
C TYR A 62 -12.16 15.12 6.53
N ASP A 63 -13.10 14.52 7.27
CA ASP A 63 -13.07 13.10 7.58
C ASP A 63 -13.07 12.23 6.31
N LYS A 64 -13.98 12.51 5.38
CA LYS A 64 -14.08 11.79 4.10
C LYS A 64 -12.80 11.90 3.29
N THR A 65 -12.31 13.13 3.08
CA THR A 65 -11.10 13.38 2.28
C THR A 65 -9.86 12.76 2.92
N ALA A 66 -9.69 12.90 4.24
CA ALA A 66 -8.57 12.31 4.96
C ALA A 66 -8.57 10.77 4.87
N VAL A 67 -9.72 10.14 5.10
CA VAL A 67 -9.84 8.68 5.01
C VAL A 67 -9.59 8.19 3.58
N ALA A 68 -10.18 8.83 2.57
CA ALA A 68 -10.00 8.45 1.17
C ALA A 68 -8.53 8.52 0.74
N ARG A 69 -7.85 9.65 1.01
CA ARG A 69 -6.43 9.83 0.64
C ARG A 69 -5.51 8.88 1.38
N MET A 70 -5.72 8.68 2.69
CA MET A 70 -4.92 7.72 3.45
C MET A 70 -5.16 6.29 2.97
N ARG A 71 -6.42 5.91 2.69
CA ARG A 71 -6.74 4.54 2.26
C ARG A 71 -6.18 4.23 0.88
N MET A 72 -6.20 5.21 -0.03
CA MET A 72 -5.52 5.13 -1.33
C MET A 72 -4.01 4.94 -1.15
N ALA A 73 -3.36 5.76 -0.31
CA ALA A 73 -1.92 5.66 -0.06
C ALA A 73 -1.52 4.29 0.49
N GLN A 74 -2.29 3.73 1.45
CA GLN A 74 -2.01 2.39 1.97
C GLN A 74 -2.20 1.30 0.92
N GLY A 75 -3.21 1.43 0.04
CA GLY A 75 -3.43 0.48 -1.05
C GLY A 75 -2.27 0.41 -2.04
N LEU A 76 -1.75 1.57 -2.46
CA LEU A 76 -0.58 1.68 -3.32
C LEU A 76 0.66 1.04 -2.65
N LEU A 77 0.89 1.34 -1.38
CA LEU A 77 2.02 0.78 -0.63
C LEU A 77 1.88 -0.74 -0.43
N TYR A 78 0.66 -1.24 -0.19
CA TYR A 78 0.41 -2.67 -0.04
C TYR A 78 0.75 -3.44 -1.31
N ALA A 79 0.35 -2.91 -2.49
CA ALA A 79 0.68 -3.50 -3.77
C ALA A 79 2.21 -3.52 -4.01
N GLU A 80 2.90 -2.42 -3.72
CA GLU A 80 4.36 -2.31 -3.86
C GLU A 80 5.10 -3.30 -2.95
N LEU A 81 4.68 -3.42 -1.68
CA LEU A 81 5.25 -4.41 -0.75
C LEU A 81 5.05 -5.84 -1.26
N GLY A 82 3.88 -6.14 -1.84
CA GLY A 82 3.61 -7.42 -2.48
C GLY A 82 4.55 -7.69 -3.65
N ALA A 83 4.76 -6.71 -4.53
CA ALA A 83 5.68 -6.80 -5.66
C ALA A 83 7.13 -7.02 -5.22
N VAL A 84 7.61 -6.26 -4.22
CA VAL A 84 8.94 -6.44 -3.62
C VAL A 84 9.06 -7.84 -3.02
N ARG A 85 8.09 -8.29 -2.21
CA ARG A 85 8.09 -9.62 -1.59
C ARG A 85 8.13 -10.73 -2.63
N ALA A 86 7.44 -10.59 -3.76
CA ALA A 86 7.44 -11.58 -4.82
C ALA A 86 8.79 -11.64 -5.55
N SER A 87 9.34 -10.49 -5.92
CA SER A 87 10.38 -10.41 -6.96
C SER A 87 11.80 -10.17 -6.44
N THR A 88 11.99 -9.55 -5.28
CA THR A 88 13.30 -9.01 -4.90
C THR A 88 14.35 -10.10 -4.64
N ARG A 89 15.56 -9.96 -5.19
CA ARG A 89 16.68 -10.86 -4.88
C ARG A 89 17.39 -10.51 -3.57
N ASN A 90 17.06 -9.37 -2.95
CA ASN A 90 17.67 -8.93 -1.70
C ASN A 90 16.88 -9.50 -0.51
N THR A 91 17.49 -10.40 0.26
CA THR A 91 16.86 -11.07 1.40
C THR A 91 16.45 -10.12 2.52
N LEU A 92 17.19 -9.04 2.74
CA LEU A 92 16.83 -8.00 3.72
C LEU A 92 15.58 -7.24 3.28
N MET A 93 15.48 -6.86 2.01
CA MET A 93 14.28 -6.21 1.46
C MET A 93 13.08 -7.15 1.43
N ARG A 94 13.31 -8.43 1.16
CA ARG A 94 12.27 -9.45 1.21
C ARG A 94 11.68 -9.57 2.62
N LYS A 95 12.55 -9.65 3.65
CA LYS A 95 12.15 -9.66 5.06
C LYS A 95 11.48 -8.35 5.49
N PHE A 96 11.97 -7.20 5.02
CA PHE A 96 11.32 -5.92 5.26
C PHE A 96 9.87 -5.93 4.75
N ALA A 97 9.65 -6.39 3.52
CA ALA A 97 8.31 -6.46 2.94
C ALA A 97 7.37 -7.37 3.74
N GLU A 98 7.85 -8.53 4.18
CA GLU A 98 7.11 -9.45 5.07
C GLU A 98 6.69 -8.78 6.38
N GLN A 99 7.58 -7.98 6.98
CA GLN A 99 7.32 -7.31 8.25
C GLN A 99 6.43 -6.07 8.10
N ALA A 100 6.56 -5.33 6.99
CA ALA A 100 5.81 -4.10 6.72
C ALA A 100 4.36 -4.37 6.32
N GLN A 101 4.11 -5.43 5.53
CA GLN A 101 2.80 -5.71 4.95
C GLN A 101 1.66 -5.84 6.01
N PRO A 102 1.86 -6.51 7.17
CA PRO A 102 0.85 -6.53 8.23
C PRO A 102 0.52 -5.16 8.82
N PHE A 103 1.48 -4.22 8.90
CA PHE A 103 1.22 -2.87 9.39
C PHE A 103 0.31 -2.09 8.42
N VAL A 104 0.64 -2.14 7.12
CA VAL A 104 -0.14 -1.46 6.07
C VAL A 104 -1.55 -2.05 6.00
N SER A 105 -1.67 -3.38 6.04
CA SER A 105 -2.95 -4.09 6.08
C SER A 105 -3.80 -3.69 7.30
N ALA A 106 -3.17 -3.56 8.47
CA ALA A 106 -3.88 -3.12 9.68
C ALA A 106 -4.33 -1.65 9.61
N GLN A 107 -3.53 -0.77 9.00
CA GLN A 107 -3.91 0.63 8.78
C GLN A 107 -5.10 0.73 7.80
N MET A 108 -5.13 -0.07 6.73
CA MET A 108 -6.28 -0.17 5.82
C MET A 108 -7.55 -0.57 6.56
N ARG A 109 -7.51 -1.66 7.34
CA ARG A 109 -8.65 -2.11 8.17
C ARG A 109 -9.13 -1.03 9.14
N GLN A 110 -8.20 -0.31 9.76
CA GLN A 110 -8.56 0.74 10.70
C GLN A 110 -9.29 1.91 10.01
N LEU A 111 -8.85 2.30 8.82
CA LEU A 111 -9.52 3.32 8.01
C LEU A 111 -10.91 2.86 7.54
N GLU A 112 -11.06 1.58 7.20
CA GLU A 112 -12.33 0.98 6.78
C GLU A 112 -13.38 1.04 7.91
N THR A 113 -12.98 0.93 9.18
CA THR A 113 -13.89 1.04 10.33
C THR A 113 -14.60 2.39 10.46
N THR A 114 -14.14 3.42 9.75
CA THR A 114 -14.79 4.74 9.75
C THR A 114 -16.11 4.76 8.98
N GLY A 115 -16.34 3.78 8.10
CA GLY A 115 -17.49 3.72 7.20
C GLY A 115 -17.40 4.65 5.99
N PHE A 116 -16.26 5.32 5.76
CA PHE A 116 -16.03 6.15 4.57
C PHE A 116 -15.30 5.43 3.44
N VAL A 117 -14.84 4.19 3.67
CA VAL A 117 -14.24 3.36 2.63
C VAL A 117 -15.31 2.42 2.10
N THR A 118 -15.81 2.70 0.91
CA THR A 118 -16.79 1.90 0.18
C THR A 118 -16.19 1.40 -1.13
N GLY A 119 -16.78 0.39 -1.77
CA GLY A 119 -16.22 -0.24 -2.98
C GLY A 119 -15.96 0.76 -4.11
N ASP A 120 -16.85 1.73 -4.28
CA ASP A 120 -16.78 2.85 -5.23
C ASP A 120 -15.69 3.89 -4.90
N THR A 121 -15.12 3.86 -3.69
CA THR A 121 -14.00 4.73 -3.29
C THR A 121 -12.63 4.08 -3.48
N LEU A 122 -12.60 2.79 -3.87
CA LEU A 122 -11.36 2.06 -4.14
C LEU A 122 -10.95 2.22 -5.61
N PRO A 123 -9.64 2.16 -5.92
CA PRO A 123 -9.19 2.08 -7.31
C PRO A 123 -9.76 0.86 -8.02
N ASP A 124 -9.94 0.96 -9.33
CA ASP A 124 -10.32 -0.17 -10.16
C ASP A 124 -9.34 -1.33 -9.99
N PRO A 125 -9.82 -2.58 -9.95
CA PRO A 125 -8.94 -3.74 -9.91
C PRO A 125 -8.08 -3.79 -11.19
N PRO A 126 -6.87 -4.38 -11.11
CA PRO A 126 -6.08 -4.63 -12.30
C PRO A 126 -6.86 -5.49 -13.30
N ALA A 127 -6.64 -5.26 -14.59
CA ALA A 127 -7.25 -6.06 -15.64
C ALA A 127 -6.91 -7.55 -15.45
N VAL A 128 -7.94 -8.39 -15.46
CA VAL A 128 -7.77 -9.85 -15.50
C VAL A 128 -7.58 -10.25 -16.96
N SER A 129 -6.45 -10.86 -17.28
CA SER A 129 -6.23 -11.52 -18.57
C SER A 129 -6.96 -12.87 -18.58
N ASP A 130 -7.54 -13.25 -19.72
CA ASP A 130 -8.17 -14.56 -19.87
C ASP A 130 -7.21 -15.71 -19.51
N PRO A 131 -7.71 -16.78 -18.85
CA PRO A 131 -6.88 -17.95 -18.60
C PRO A 131 -6.39 -18.53 -19.92
N PRO A 132 -5.13 -19.00 -20.00
CA PRO A 132 -4.66 -19.68 -21.21
C PRO A 132 -5.55 -20.91 -21.48
N PRO A 133 -5.78 -21.25 -22.76
CA PRO A 133 -6.59 -22.41 -23.11
C PRO A 133 -6.02 -23.69 -22.49
N PRO A 134 -6.87 -24.66 -22.11
CA PRO A 134 -6.41 -25.90 -21.49
C PRO A 134 -5.41 -26.61 -22.40
N ALA A 135 -4.35 -27.16 -21.80
CA ALA A 135 -3.33 -27.88 -22.54
C ALA A 135 -3.93 -29.13 -23.22
N PRO A 136 -3.47 -29.50 -24.44
CA PRO A 136 -3.89 -30.73 -25.10
C PRO A 136 -3.61 -31.97 -24.22
N PRO A 137 -4.44 -33.02 -24.31
CA PRO A 137 -4.17 -34.28 -23.63
C PRO A 137 -2.79 -34.83 -24.02
N GLY A 138 -1.94 -35.16 -23.04
CA GLY A 138 -0.64 -35.79 -23.27
C GLY A 138 0.58 -34.85 -23.31
N SER A 139 0.41 -33.54 -23.14
CA SER A 139 1.55 -32.63 -22.95
C SER A 139 2.27 -32.94 -21.61
N ARG A 140 3.56 -33.33 -21.67
CA ARG A 140 4.39 -33.43 -20.45
C ARG A 140 4.40 -32.07 -19.76
N ARG A 141 4.18 -32.05 -18.44
CA ARG A 141 4.39 -30.85 -17.63
C ARG A 141 5.85 -30.43 -17.79
N SER A 142 6.09 -29.29 -18.42
CA SER A 142 7.40 -28.64 -18.38
C SER A 142 7.79 -28.44 -16.92
N PRO A 143 9.06 -28.66 -16.53
CA PRO A 143 9.53 -28.27 -15.21
C PRO A 143 9.24 -26.78 -15.00
N ALA A 144 8.92 -26.40 -13.76
CA ALA A 144 8.58 -25.02 -13.43
C ALA A 144 9.65 -24.07 -14.00
N PRO A 145 9.27 -23.03 -14.75
CA PRO A 145 10.24 -22.10 -15.32
C PRO A 145 10.99 -21.40 -14.19
N ALA A 146 12.26 -21.04 -14.44
CA ALA A 146 13.03 -20.23 -13.50
C ALA A 146 12.26 -18.93 -13.22
N ALA A 147 12.20 -18.53 -11.93
CA ALA A 147 11.43 -17.36 -11.46
C ALA A 147 11.77 -16.03 -12.15
N THR A 148 12.83 -16.00 -12.96
CA THR A 148 13.28 -14.84 -13.75
C THR A 148 12.45 -14.57 -15.02
N SER A 149 11.63 -15.51 -15.49
CA SER A 149 11.01 -15.41 -16.82
C SER A 149 9.68 -14.65 -16.91
N LEU A 150 9.16 -14.09 -15.81
CA LEU A 150 7.79 -13.50 -15.80
C LEU A 150 7.70 -11.99 -16.08
N LEU A 151 8.80 -11.28 -16.36
CA LEU A 151 8.82 -9.81 -16.44
C LEU A 151 8.89 -9.20 -17.86
N SER A 152 8.73 -9.99 -18.92
CA SER A 152 8.61 -9.45 -20.28
C SER A 152 7.25 -9.81 -20.88
N GLY A 153 6.26 -8.94 -20.65
CA GLY A 153 4.93 -9.12 -21.24
C GLY A 153 4.03 -7.91 -20.99
N GLY A 154 4.42 -6.74 -21.51
CA GLY A 154 3.64 -5.52 -21.35
C GLY A 154 4.17 -4.35 -22.17
N ARG A 155 4.26 -4.52 -23.48
CA ARG A 155 4.26 -3.41 -24.45
C ARG A 155 3.43 -3.82 -25.66
N GLY A 156 2.25 -3.22 -25.76
CA GLY A 156 1.36 -3.18 -26.90
C GLY A 156 0.50 -1.94 -26.72
#